data_AF-A0A535X7Z9-F1
#
_entry.id   AF-A0A535X7Z9-F1
#
_cell.length_a   1.000
_cell.length_b   1.000
_cell.length_c   1.000
_cell.angle_alpha   90.00
_cell.angle_beta   90.00
_cell.angle_gamma   90.00
#
_symmetry.space_group_name_H-M   'P 1'
#
loop_
_entity.id
_entity.type
_entity.pdbx_description
1 polymer ?
#
loop_
_entity_poly.entity_id
_entity_poly.type
_entity_poly.pdbx_seq_one_letter_code
_entity_poly.pdbx_strand_id
1 'polypeptide(L)'
;MKLRWPMFGRKRRPSMVLFGEHGNTAVTWGADFGWLRDVSPAGWIGPRLHPFAQDIGSVIPEGFAAYARLFHPVEVDRDRRERWSDVAARNGRIVHSEMQFHMIAAPRGQTPSVDYNRGNQPRMGTLHVEQRRILVDHLRSATTTPDRCWFAMWEGFGGLDDGGIRERVELPSRNYLLYSG
;
A
#
# COMPACT_ATOMS: atom_id res chain seq x y z
N MET A 1 -47.38 -19.89 16.23
CA MET A 1 -46.84 -19.77 14.86
C MET A 1 -45.50 -19.06 14.94
N LYS A 2 -44.38 -19.80 15.02
CA LYS A 2 -43.01 -19.25 15.06
C LYS A 2 -42.31 -19.68 13.78
N LEU A 3 -42.13 -18.74 12.85
CA LEU A 3 -41.38 -18.97 11.62
C LEU A 3 -39.91 -19.26 11.97
N ARG A 4 -39.42 -20.41 11.52
CA ARG A 4 -37.99 -20.68 11.36
C ARG A 4 -37.59 -20.22 9.96
N TRP A 5 -36.70 -19.23 9.86
CA TRP A 5 -36.05 -18.88 8.61
C TRP A 5 -34.80 -19.76 8.45
N PRO A 6 -34.57 -20.42 7.30
CA PRO A 6 -33.34 -21.16 7.08
C PRO A 6 -32.21 -20.15 6.83
N MET A 7 -31.27 -20.07 7.77
CA MET A 7 -29.99 -19.40 7.54
C MET A 7 -29.23 -20.19 6.47
N PHE A 8 -29.17 -19.63 5.26
CA PHE A 8 -28.31 -20.07 4.18
C PHE A 8 -26.89 -20.31 4.69
N GLY A 9 -26.38 -21.52 4.44
CA GLY A 9 -25.06 -21.95 4.86
C GLY A 9 -23.95 -21.11 4.24
N ARG A 10 -23.17 -20.43 5.09
CA ARG A 10 -21.81 -19.98 4.76
C ARG A 10 -20.82 -20.75 5.64
N LYS A 11 -20.24 -21.80 5.07
CA LYS A 11 -19.29 -22.72 5.69
C LYS A 11 -17.84 -22.20 5.74
N ARG A 12 -17.60 -20.89 5.71
CA ARG A 12 -16.23 -20.35 5.66
C ARG A 12 -15.98 -19.37 6.80
N ARG A 13 -14.99 -19.72 7.63
CA ARG A 13 -14.42 -18.85 8.68
C ARG A 13 -13.73 -17.65 8.00
N PRO A 14 -13.65 -16.47 8.66
CA PRO A 14 -12.90 -15.35 8.12
C PRO A 14 -11.42 -15.72 7.99
N SER A 15 -10.77 -15.27 6.92
CA SER A 15 -9.32 -15.27 6.85
C SER A 15 -8.83 -14.05 7.63
N MET A 16 -7.92 -14.28 8.58
CA MET A 16 -7.38 -13.25 9.45
C MET A 16 -5.87 -13.18 9.23
N VAL A 17 -5.38 -12.00 8.87
CA VAL A 17 -3.95 -11.67 8.93
C VAL A 17 -3.76 -10.78 10.13
N LEU A 18 -3.08 -11.31 11.14
CA LEU A 18 -2.63 -10.55 12.29
C LEU A 18 -1.29 -9.92 11.92
N PHE A 19 -1.26 -8.60 11.92
CA PHE A 19 -0.02 -7.86 11.99
C PHE A 19 0.27 -7.63 13.48
N GLY A 20 1.51 -7.78 13.94
CA GLY A 20 1.90 -7.77 15.36
C GLY A 20 1.53 -6.50 16.15
N GLU A 21 2.06 -6.32 17.36
CA GLU A 21 1.58 -5.36 18.40
C GLU A 21 1.41 -3.88 18.01
N HIS A 22 1.85 -3.47 16.81
CA HIS A 22 1.66 -2.14 16.24
C HIS A 22 1.00 -2.13 14.83
N GLY A 23 0.49 -3.27 14.36
CA GLY A 23 -0.09 -3.48 13.04
C GLY A 23 -1.59 -3.77 13.08
N ASN A 24 -2.34 -3.18 12.16
CA ASN A 24 -3.79 -3.36 12.07
C ASN A 24 -4.16 -4.80 11.70
N THR A 25 -4.93 -5.52 12.50
CA THR A 25 -5.52 -6.81 12.08
C THR A 25 -6.37 -6.64 10.81
N ALA A 26 -6.06 -7.40 9.75
CA ALA A 26 -6.90 -7.48 8.57
C ALA A 26 -7.80 -8.72 8.70
N VAL A 27 -9.12 -8.50 8.81
CA VAL A 27 -10.14 -9.56 8.79
C VAL A 27 -11.00 -9.35 7.55
N THR A 28 -11.06 -10.34 6.67
CA THR A 28 -11.86 -10.27 5.45
C THR A 28 -12.75 -11.50 5.28
N TRP A 29 -13.85 -11.33 4.57
CA TRP A 29 -14.85 -12.37 4.31
C TRP A 29 -15.01 -12.56 2.80
N GLY A 30 -14.81 -13.77 2.29
CA GLY A 30 -15.38 -14.18 1.00
C GLY A 30 -14.47 -14.26 -0.23
N ALA A 31 -13.17 -13.95 -0.14
CA ALA A 31 -12.20 -14.37 -1.16
C ALA A 31 -11.32 -15.49 -0.60
N ASP A 32 -10.77 -16.36 -1.45
CA ASP A 32 -9.77 -17.34 -1.05
C ASP A 32 -8.47 -16.59 -0.71
N PHE A 33 -8.41 -16.06 0.51
CA PHE A 33 -7.29 -15.29 1.01
C PHE A 33 -6.23 -16.20 1.63
N GLY A 34 -4.94 -15.97 1.33
CA GLY A 34 -3.86 -16.69 1.99
C GLY A 34 -2.47 -16.50 1.38
N TRP A 35 -1.47 -17.00 2.11
CA TRP A 35 -0.10 -17.16 1.63
C TRP A 35 -0.03 -18.13 0.45
N LEU A 36 0.70 -17.75 -0.59
CA LEU A 36 0.86 -18.53 -1.81
C LEU A 36 2.17 -19.29 -1.83
N ARG A 37 2.10 -20.59 -2.10
CA ARG A 37 3.28 -21.43 -2.37
C ARG A 37 3.82 -21.20 -3.77
N ASP A 38 2.94 -20.91 -4.72
CA ASP A 38 3.32 -20.51 -6.06
C ASP A 38 3.58 -19.00 -6.10
N VAL A 39 4.85 -18.64 -6.26
CA VAL A 39 5.34 -17.26 -6.36
C VAL A 39 5.51 -16.80 -7.81
N SER A 40 5.20 -17.64 -8.80
CA SER A 40 5.31 -17.31 -10.22
C SER A 40 4.54 -16.04 -10.65
N PRO A 41 3.40 -15.64 -10.04
CA PRO A 41 2.74 -14.38 -10.40
C PRO A 41 3.62 -13.13 -10.21
N ALA A 42 4.63 -13.19 -9.33
CA ALA A 42 5.57 -12.11 -9.09
C ALA A 42 6.87 -12.22 -9.93
N GLY A 43 7.03 -13.28 -10.72
CA GLY A 43 8.27 -13.59 -11.42
C GLY A 43 8.71 -12.53 -12.45
N TRP A 44 7.79 -11.68 -12.89
CA TRP A 44 8.08 -10.60 -13.84
C TRP A 44 8.76 -9.38 -13.19
N ILE A 45 8.71 -9.24 -11.85
CA ILE A 45 9.14 -8.03 -11.15
C ILE A 45 10.67 -7.91 -11.15
N GLY A 46 11.38 -8.93 -10.67
CA GLY A 46 12.83 -8.91 -10.48
C GLY A 46 13.61 -8.49 -11.73
N PRO A 47 13.35 -9.08 -12.91
CA PRO A 47 14.04 -8.71 -14.16
C PRO A 47 13.82 -7.26 -14.63
N ARG A 48 12.87 -6.53 -14.04
CA ARG A 48 12.51 -5.15 -14.43
C ARG A 48 12.86 -4.12 -13.36
N LEU A 49 13.57 -4.52 -12.31
CA LEU A 49 14.07 -3.60 -11.30
C LEU A 49 15.46 -3.09 -11.68
N HIS A 50 15.73 -1.84 -11.34
CA HIS A 50 17.09 -1.28 -11.35
C HIS A 50 17.93 -1.90 -10.21
N PRO A 51 19.27 -1.73 -10.23
CA PRO A 51 20.11 -2.09 -9.11
C PRO A 51 19.60 -1.53 -7.77
N PHE A 52 19.72 -2.35 -6.72
CA PHE A 52 19.16 -2.02 -5.41
C PHE A 52 19.69 -0.68 -4.88
N ALA A 53 18.79 0.13 -4.31
CA ALA A 53 19.09 1.43 -3.70
C ALA A 53 19.74 2.49 -4.61
N GLN A 54 19.73 2.31 -5.93
CA GLN A 54 20.22 3.31 -6.88
C GLN A 54 19.20 4.45 -7.08
N ASP A 55 17.93 4.09 -7.31
CA ASP A 55 16.82 5.00 -7.54
C ASP A 55 15.47 4.34 -7.21
N ILE A 56 14.36 5.00 -7.55
CA ILE A 56 13.00 4.48 -7.34
C ILE A 56 12.71 3.21 -8.15
N GLY A 57 13.41 2.99 -9.26
CA GLY A 57 13.35 1.79 -10.10
C GLY A 57 13.87 0.54 -9.40
N SER A 58 14.57 0.68 -8.28
CA SER A 58 14.92 -0.45 -7.39
C SER A 58 13.71 -1.02 -6.63
N VAL A 59 12.56 -0.33 -6.66
CA VAL A 59 11.31 -0.73 -6.01
C VAL A 59 10.15 -0.82 -7.00
N ILE A 60 10.11 0.08 -7.99
CA ILE A 60 9.04 0.15 -8.99
C ILE A 60 9.53 -0.45 -10.31
N PRO A 61 9.00 -1.60 -10.76
CA PRO A 61 9.50 -2.27 -11.96
C PRO A 61 9.15 -1.49 -13.22
N GLU A 62 10.05 -1.52 -14.20
CA GLU A 62 9.85 -0.97 -15.53
C GLU A 62 8.78 -1.73 -16.34
N GLY A 63 8.41 -1.19 -17.49
CA GLY A 63 7.54 -1.84 -18.48
C GLY A 63 6.11 -1.34 -18.55
N PHE A 64 5.76 -0.30 -17.80
CA PHE A 64 4.54 0.47 -18.05
C PHE A 64 4.86 1.72 -18.87
N ALA A 65 3.94 2.13 -19.75
CA ALA A 65 4.11 3.34 -20.57
C ALA A 65 4.13 4.63 -19.72
N ALA A 66 3.53 4.61 -18.53
CA ALA A 66 3.48 5.73 -17.62
C ALA A 66 3.30 5.26 -16.16
N TYR A 67 3.73 6.10 -15.23
CA TYR A 67 3.61 5.89 -13.79
C TYR A 67 2.95 7.11 -13.14
N ALA A 68 2.09 6.87 -12.14
CA ALA A 68 1.43 7.92 -11.39
C ALA A 68 1.79 7.84 -9.90
N ARG A 69 1.93 9.01 -9.27
CA ARG A 69 2.10 9.12 -7.82
C ARG A 69 0.80 9.62 -7.20
N LEU A 70 0.30 8.90 -6.21
CA LEU A 70 -0.79 9.37 -5.37
C LEU A 70 -0.23 10.02 -4.11
N PHE A 71 -0.43 11.32 -3.96
CA PHE A 71 0.02 12.06 -2.78
C PHE A 71 -1.00 11.92 -1.65
N HIS A 72 -0.60 11.26 -0.57
CA HIS A 72 -1.45 11.08 0.60
C HIS A 72 -1.61 12.43 1.32
N PRO A 73 -2.84 12.86 1.63
CA PRO A 73 -3.05 14.15 2.29
C PRO A 73 -2.44 14.15 3.69
N VAL A 74 -2.15 15.35 4.19
CA VAL A 74 -1.78 15.57 5.59
C VAL A 74 -3.06 15.62 6.42
N GLU A 75 -3.12 14.84 7.48
CA GLU A 75 -4.18 14.98 8.48
C GLU A 75 -3.86 16.18 9.38
N VAL A 76 -4.65 17.24 9.28
CA VAL A 76 -4.45 18.46 10.10
C VAL A 76 -5.16 18.33 11.43
N ASP A 77 -6.38 17.80 11.39
CA ASP A 77 -7.16 17.40 12.57
C ASP A 77 -8.13 16.28 12.16
N ARG A 78 -9.14 15.98 13.01
CA ARG A 78 -10.08 14.87 12.77
C ARG A 78 -10.88 15.03 11.47
N ASP A 79 -11.18 16.25 11.07
CA ASP A 79 -12.11 16.54 9.97
C ASP A 79 -11.42 17.20 8.78
N ARG A 80 -10.22 17.78 8.99
CA ARG A 80 -9.49 18.51 7.96
C ARG A 80 -8.26 17.77 7.47
N ARG A 81 -8.14 17.79 6.15
CA ARG A 81 -7.03 17.23 5.39
C ARG A 81 -6.46 18.29 4.47
N GLU A 82 -5.15 18.32 4.34
CA GLU A 82 -4.45 19.26 3.47
C GLU A 82 -3.80 18.51 2.31
N ARG A 83 -3.99 18.99 1.08
CA ARG A 83 -3.31 18.41 -0.10
C ARG A 83 -1.88 18.91 -0.15
N TRP A 84 -0.99 18.14 -0.77
CA TRP A 84 0.39 18.57 -0.98
C TRP A 84 0.48 19.83 -1.84
N SER A 85 -0.45 20.04 -2.77
CA SER A 85 -0.55 21.29 -3.54
C SER A 85 -0.74 22.50 -2.64
N ASP A 86 -1.58 22.37 -1.62
CA ASP A 86 -1.93 23.45 -0.71
C ASP A 86 -0.76 23.73 0.23
N VAL A 87 -0.10 22.66 0.74
CA VAL A 87 1.14 22.74 1.50
C VAL A 87 2.24 23.46 0.71
N ALA A 88 2.44 23.08 -0.55
CA ALA A 88 3.45 23.71 -1.39
C ALA A 88 3.13 25.19 -1.64
N ALA A 89 1.88 25.50 -1.99
CA ALA A 89 1.44 26.87 -2.25
C ALA A 89 1.64 27.78 -1.03
N ARG A 90 1.19 27.36 0.16
CA ARG A 90 1.35 28.18 1.39
C ARG A 90 2.81 28.41 1.78
N ASN A 91 3.70 27.51 1.39
CA ASN A 91 5.13 27.58 1.69
C ASN A 91 5.96 28.25 0.58
N GLY A 92 5.31 28.75 -0.47
CA GLY A 92 5.99 29.36 -1.62
C GLY A 92 6.86 28.37 -2.40
N ARG A 93 6.42 27.10 -2.48
CA ARG A 93 7.08 26.00 -3.19
C ARG A 93 6.30 25.67 -4.47
N ILE A 94 7.00 25.06 -5.43
CA ILE A 94 6.42 24.69 -6.73
C ILE A 94 5.72 23.34 -6.61
N VAL A 95 4.51 23.24 -7.17
CA VAL A 95 3.79 21.97 -7.30
C VAL A 95 4.27 21.25 -8.55
N HIS A 96 4.71 20.01 -8.41
CA HIS A 96 5.08 19.13 -9.53
C HIS A 96 4.97 17.66 -9.13
N SER A 97 4.94 16.75 -10.11
CA SER A 97 4.76 15.30 -9.90
C SER A 97 5.91 14.64 -9.13
N GLU A 98 7.10 15.24 -9.12
CA GLU A 98 8.29 14.71 -8.44
C GLU A 98 8.53 15.31 -7.05
N MET A 99 7.63 16.17 -6.56
CA MET A 99 7.81 16.81 -5.27
C MET A 99 7.90 15.78 -4.13
N GLN A 100 8.67 16.15 -3.11
CA GLN A 100 8.86 15.35 -1.90
C GLN A 100 8.29 16.13 -0.72
N PHE A 101 7.55 15.45 0.17
CA PHE A 101 6.79 16.14 1.21
C PHE A 101 7.66 17.06 2.07
N HIS A 102 8.80 16.55 2.54
CA HIS A 102 9.71 17.33 3.38
C HIS A 102 10.29 18.57 2.68
N MET A 103 10.42 18.55 1.35
CA MET A 103 10.86 19.70 0.55
C MET A 103 9.79 20.77 0.43
N ILE A 104 8.53 20.37 0.32
CA ILE A 104 7.41 21.31 0.20
C ILE A 104 6.86 21.75 1.55
N ALA A 105 7.08 20.99 2.62
CA ALA A 105 6.60 21.27 3.96
C ALA A 105 7.36 22.43 4.62
N ALA A 106 8.63 22.63 4.27
CA ALA A 106 9.44 23.74 4.75
C ALA A 106 9.17 25.02 3.92
N PRO A 107 8.81 26.16 4.55
CA PRO A 107 8.71 27.46 3.91
C PRO A 107 9.96 27.81 3.10
N ARG A 108 9.77 28.55 2.00
CA ARG A 108 10.90 29.09 1.23
C ARG A 108 11.82 29.91 2.13
N GLY A 109 13.13 29.69 2.01
CA GLY A 109 14.16 30.32 2.85
C GLY A 109 14.49 29.52 4.12
N GLN A 110 13.72 28.49 4.46
CA GLN A 110 14.08 27.53 5.52
C GLN A 110 14.71 26.27 4.92
N THR A 111 15.60 25.66 5.69
CA THR A 111 16.23 24.37 5.35
C THR A 111 15.20 23.24 5.46
N PRO A 112 14.89 22.53 4.37
CA PRO A 112 14.05 21.33 4.43
C PRO A 112 14.70 20.23 5.25
N SER A 113 13.87 19.45 5.96
CA SER A 113 14.31 18.26 6.68
C SER A 113 13.19 17.23 6.71
N VAL A 114 13.53 15.95 6.69
CA VAL A 114 12.57 14.85 6.88
C VAL A 114 11.85 14.92 8.23
N ASP A 115 12.43 15.63 9.20
CA ASP A 115 11.85 15.87 10.52
C ASP A 115 11.06 17.18 10.60
N TYR A 116 11.05 17.97 9.53
CA TYR A 116 10.29 19.20 9.50
C TYR A 116 8.81 18.88 9.73
N ASN A 117 8.24 19.53 10.75
CA ASN A 117 6.86 19.36 11.16
C ASN A 117 6.45 17.87 11.30
N ARG A 118 7.26 17.08 12.02
CA ARG A 118 7.07 15.63 12.19
C ARG A 118 5.65 15.23 12.64
N GLY A 119 4.94 16.11 13.36
CA GLY A 119 3.55 15.89 13.76
C GLY A 119 2.52 15.97 12.62
N ASN A 120 2.85 16.66 11.53
CA ASN A 120 1.94 16.93 10.41
C ASN A 120 2.52 16.37 9.10
N GLN A 121 2.85 15.08 9.09
CA GLN A 121 3.26 14.36 7.90
C GLN A 121 2.12 13.48 7.38
N PRO A 122 2.07 13.19 6.07
CA PRO A 122 1.19 12.17 5.54
C PRO A 122 1.42 10.85 6.28
N ARG A 123 0.33 10.22 6.74
CA ARG A 123 0.44 8.94 7.42
C ARG A 123 0.98 7.88 6.46
N MET A 124 2.03 7.20 6.89
CA MET A 124 2.62 6.07 6.19
C MET A 124 1.75 4.82 6.33
N GLY A 125 1.71 3.98 5.30
CA GLY A 125 1.04 2.68 5.34
C GLY A 125 -0.50 2.73 5.39
N THR A 126 -1.11 3.90 5.18
CA THR A 126 -2.57 4.03 5.12
C THR A 126 -3.00 4.73 3.84
N LEU A 127 -4.10 4.26 3.25
CA LEU A 127 -4.80 4.94 2.17
C LEU A 127 -6.24 5.16 2.61
N HIS A 128 -6.70 6.41 2.56
CA HIS A 128 -8.04 6.76 2.98
C HIS A 128 -9.11 6.03 2.17
N VAL A 129 -10.21 5.67 2.84
CA VAL A 129 -11.26 4.84 2.26
C VAL A 129 -11.83 5.46 0.98
N GLU A 130 -12.05 6.77 0.95
CA GLU A 130 -12.56 7.46 -0.24
C GLU A 130 -11.60 7.35 -1.43
N GLN A 131 -10.31 7.66 -1.22
CA GLN A 131 -9.28 7.52 -2.26
C GLN A 131 -9.11 6.07 -2.70
N ARG A 132 -9.19 5.12 -1.76
CA ARG A 132 -9.12 3.68 -2.02
C ARG A 132 -10.27 3.22 -2.93
N ARG A 133 -11.50 3.68 -2.68
CA ARG A 133 -12.65 3.33 -3.52
C ARG A 133 -12.46 3.79 -4.96
N ILE A 134 -12.07 5.05 -5.14
CA ILE A 134 -11.80 5.61 -6.47
C ILE A 134 -10.67 4.84 -7.17
N LEU A 135 -9.58 4.53 -6.46
CA LEU A 135 -8.48 3.75 -7.02
C LEU A 135 -8.93 2.34 -7.42
N VAL A 136 -9.71 1.66 -6.57
CA VAL A 136 -10.25 0.33 -6.88
C VAL A 136 -11.15 0.37 -8.12
N ASP A 137 -12.00 1.40 -8.26
CA ASP A 137 -12.88 1.54 -9.43
C ASP A 137 -12.07 1.68 -10.73
N HIS A 138 -10.97 2.44 -10.72
CA HIS A 138 -10.07 2.55 -11.87
C HIS A 138 -9.28 1.25 -12.15
N LEU A 139 -8.74 0.60 -11.11
CA LEU A 139 -7.94 -0.62 -11.28
C LEU A 139 -8.80 -1.81 -11.72
N ARG A 140 -10.06 -1.87 -11.29
CA ARG A 140 -11.01 -2.92 -11.64
C ARG A 140 -11.24 -3.05 -13.15
N SER A 141 -11.27 -1.94 -13.89
CA SER A 141 -11.43 -1.97 -15.35
C SER A 141 -10.14 -2.31 -16.10
N ALA A 142 -8.99 -2.21 -15.45
CA ALA A 142 -7.67 -2.47 -16.02
C ALA A 142 -7.16 -3.91 -15.78
N THR A 143 -8.00 -4.79 -15.23
CA THR A 143 -7.64 -6.18 -14.92
C THR A 143 -8.72 -7.16 -15.34
N THR A 144 -8.31 -8.40 -15.67
CA THR A 144 -9.23 -9.51 -15.93
C THR A 144 -9.61 -10.27 -14.66
N THR A 145 -8.96 -9.98 -13.53
CA THR A 145 -9.22 -10.61 -12.23
C THR A 145 -9.55 -9.57 -11.14
N PRO A 146 -10.68 -8.84 -11.26
CA PRO A 146 -11.00 -7.69 -10.39
C PRO A 146 -11.32 -8.04 -8.94
N ASP A 147 -11.57 -9.32 -8.65
CA ASP A 147 -11.87 -9.84 -7.32
C ASP A 147 -10.66 -10.58 -6.71
N ARG A 148 -9.45 -10.33 -7.24
CA ARG A 148 -8.19 -10.90 -6.74
C ARG A 148 -7.09 -9.84 -6.74
N CYS A 149 -6.50 -9.62 -5.58
CA CYS A 149 -5.30 -8.81 -5.40
C CYS A 149 -4.13 -9.69 -4.95
N TRP A 150 -2.91 -9.27 -5.28
CA TRP A 150 -1.68 -9.85 -4.77
C TRP A 150 -0.93 -8.82 -3.92
N PHE A 151 -0.35 -9.29 -2.82
CA PHE A 151 0.44 -8.48 -1.91
C PHE A 151 1.77 -9.17 -1.67
N ALA A 152 2.87 -8.52 -2.02
CA ALA A 152 4.22 -8.97 -1.68
C ALA A 152 4.62 -8.34 -0.33
N MET A 153 4.73 -9.16 0.71
CA MET A 153 5.10 -8.72 2.06
C MET A 153 6.58 -8.98 2.30
N TRP A 154 7.33 -7.94 2.68
CA TRP A 154 8.76 -8.07 2.94
C TRP A 154 9.01 -8.90 4.20
N GLU A 155 9.94 -9.86 4.15
CA GLU A 155 10.29 -10.71 5.30
C GLU A 155 10.77 -9.91 6.53
N GLY A 156 11.41 -8.75 6.31
CA GLY A 156 11.85 -7.88 7.40
C GLY A 156 10.74 -7.04 8.02
N PHE A 157 9.49 -7.16 7.56
CA PHE A 157 8.37 -6.47 8.17
C PHE A 157 8.01 -7.13 9.50
N GLY A 158 8.20 -6.42 10.61
CA GLY A 158 8.02 -6.95 11.96
C GLY A 158 6.59 -7.42 12.24
N GLY A 159 6.46 -8.49 13.03
CA GLY A 159 5.18 -9.01 13.51
C GLY A 159 4.36 -9.76 12.44
N LEU A 160 5.02 -10.31 11.43
CA LEU A 160 4.38 -11.13 10.41
C LEU A 160 4.27 -12.60 10.86
N ASP A 161 3.05 -13.15 10.90
CA ASP A 161 2.83 -14.60 10.98
C ASP A 161 2.68 -15.16 9.57
N ASP A 162 3.72 -15.85 9.09
CA ASP A 162 3.76 -16.41 7.75
C ASP A 162 3.13 -17.82 7.64
N GLY A 163 2.59 -18.36 8.73
CA GLY A 163 2.01 -19.69 8.77
C GLY A 163 2.97 -20.81 8.35
N GLY A 164 4.29 -20.57 8.43
CA GLY A 164 5.34 -21.53 8.07
C GLY A 164 5.57 -21.69 6.56
N ILE A 165 5.08 -20.78 5.73
CA ILE A 165 5.34 -20.82 4.28
C ILE A 165 6.82 -20.49 4.00
N ARG A 166 7.45 -21.21 3.08
CA ARG A 166 8.91 -21.11 2.82
C ARG A 166 9.23 -20.48 1.49
N GLU A 167 8.26 -20.44 0.60
CA GLU A 167 8.40 -19.96 -0.77
C GLU A 167 8.51 -18.43 -0.76
N ARG A 168 9.44 -17.89 -1.57
CA ARG A 168 9.80 -16.47 -1.60
C ARG A 168 9.83 -15.92 -3.01
N VAL A 169 9.36 -14.67 -3.13
CA VAL A 169 9.71 -13.80 -4.24
C VAL A 169 11.08 -13.20 -3.89
N GLU A 170 12.13 -13.67 -4.55
CA GLU A 170 13.49 -13.19 -4.36
C GLU A 170 13.72 -11.96 -5.24
N LEU A 171 13.93 -10.79 -4.62
CA LEU A 171 14.30 -9.55 -5.28
C LEU A 171 15.67 -9.07 -4.77
N PRO A 172 16.39 -8.20 -5.49
CA PRO A 172 17.68 -7.68 -5.04
C PRO A 172 17.63 -7.16 -3.59
N SER A 173 18.44 -7.76 -2.72
CA SER A 173 18.57 -7.43 -1.30
C SER A 173 17.29 -7.60 -0.45
N ARG A 174 16.18 -8.13 -1.00
CA ARG A 174 14.91 -8.26 -0.30
C ARG A 174 14.11 -9.48 -0.75
N ASN A 175 13.70 -10.28 0.22
CA ASN A 175 12.79 -11.39 0.00
C ASN A 175 11.38 -11.03 0.45
N TYR A 176 10.40 -11.55 -0.27
CA TYR A 176 8.99 -11.31 0.01
C TYR A 176 8.18 -12.60 0.04
N LEU A 177 7.18 -12.62 0.90
CA LEU A 177 6.12 -13.62 0.86
C LEU A 177 4.99 -13.11 -0.03
N LEU A 178 4.38 -14.00 -0.80
CA LEU A 178 3.25 -13.63 -1.66
C LEU A 178 1.94 -14.01 -0.97
N TYR A 179 1.07 -13.02 -0.81
CA TYR A 179 -0.28 -13.18 -0.29
C TYR A 179 -1.28 -12.82 -1.38
N SER A 180 -2.44 -13.49 -1.44
CA SER A 180 -3.51 -13.08 -2.35
C SER A 180 -4.88 -13.10 -1.71
N GLY A 181 -5.80 -12.37 -2.32
CA GLY A 181 -7.25 -12.49 -2.20
C GLY A 181 -7.97 -11.18 -2.51
#